data_AF-K1SD21-F1
#
_entry.id   AF-K1SD21-F1
#
_cell.length_a   1.000
_cell.length_b   1.000
_cell.length_c   1.000
_cell.angle_alpha   90.00
_cell.angle_beta   90.00
_cell.angle_gamma   90.00
#
_symmetry.space_group_name_H-M   'P 1'
#
loop_
_entity.id
_entity.type
_entity.pdbx_description
1 polymer ?
#
loop_
_entity_poly.entity_id
_entity_poly.type
_entity_poly.pdbx_seq_one_letter_code
_entity_poly.pdbx_strand_id
1 'polypeptide(L)' 'DGQPLEVIAHHFIQAKFVRPKIRPYQTDNYYDVLFRQYQLEKEVERIVFPEEKTDKRNKNACPSQSKAAERN' A
#
# COMPACT_ATOMS: atom_id res chain seq x y z
N ASP A 1 -29.68 -39.06 4.64
CA ASP A 1 -30.08 -38.04 3.65
C ASP A 1 -29.10 -36.88 3.65
N GLY A 2 -28.04 -36.99 2.84
CA GLY A 2 -27.03 -35.93 2.72
C GLY A 2 -27.52 -34.82 1.79
N GLN A 3 -27.02 -33.59 2.00
CA GLN A 3 -27.28 -32.50 1.07
C GLN A 3 -26.62 -32.77 -0.30
N PRO A 4 -27.28 -32.40 -1.41
CA PRO A 4 -26.74 -32.60 -2.75
C PRO A 4 -25.53 -31.66 -3.00
N LEU A 5 -24.65 -32.06 -3.91
CA LEU A 5 -23.33 -31.42 -4.12
C LEU A 5 -23.46 -29.94 -4.51
N GLU A 6 -24.53 -29.58 -5.22
CA GLU A 6 -24.84 -28.23 -5.65
C GLU A 6 -25.05 -27.29 -4.46
N VAL A 7 -25.69 -27.77 -3.40
CA VAL A 7 -25.92 -26.99 -2.17
C VAL A 7 -24.59 -26.75 -1.45
N ILE A 8 -23.73 -27.77 -1.39
CA ILE A 8 -22.39 -27.66 -0.81
C ILE A 8 -21.53 -26.67 -1.61
N ALA A 9 -21.54 -26.77 -2.94
CA ALA A 9 -20.82 -25.88 -3.83
C ALA A 9 -21.31 -24.43 -3.69
N HIS A 10 -22.63 -24.21 -3.60
CA HIS A 10 -23.21 -22.90 -3.39
C HIS A 10 -22.72 -22.26 -2.08
N HIS A 11 -22.79 -23.01 -0.97
CA HIS A 11 -22.27 -22.53 0.32
C HIS A 11 -20.77 -22.22 0.26
N PHE A 12 -19.99 -23.04 -0.44
CA PHE A 12 -18.56 -22.83 -0.60
C PHE A 12 -18.25 -21.53 -1.36
N ILE A 13 -18.92 -21.33 -2.51
CA ILE A 13 -18.76 -20.12 -3.32
C ILE A 13 -19.15 -18.89 -2.51
N GLN A 14 -20.26 -18.97 -1.79
CA GLN A 14 -20.77 -17.87 -0.99
C GLN A 14 -19.82 -17.51 0.15
N ALA A 15 -19.26 -18.49 0.85
CA ALA A 15 -18.34 -18.27 1.96
C ALA A 15 -16.94 -17.79 1.54
N LYS A 16 -16.43 -18.27 0.40
CA LYS A 16 -15.04 -17.98 -0.03
C LYS A 16 -14.93 -16.73 -0.88
N PHE A 17 -15.91 -16.48 -1.74
CA PHE A 17 -15.81 -15.46 -2.80
C PHE A 17 -16.86 -14.35 -2.67
N VAL A 18 -18.13 -14.67 -2.35
CA VAL A 18 -19.21 -13.67 -2.40
C VAL A 18 -19.34 -12.87 -1.11
N ARG A 19 -19.25 -13.53 0.05
CA ARG A 19 -19.48 -12.86 1.33
C ARG A 19 -18.35 -11.85 1.62
N PRO A 20 -18.68 -10.62 2.01
CA PRO A 20 -17.69 -9.61 2.35
C PRO A 20 -16.87 -10.07 3.56
N LYS A 21 -15.53 -10.01 3.45
CA LYS A 21 -14.60 -10.36 4.53
C LYS A 21 -14.41 -9.19 5.51
N ILE A 22 -15.52 -8.56 5.88
CA ILE A 22 -15.55 -7.41 6.79
C ILE A 22 -15.78 -7.95 8.20
N ARG A 23 -15.02 -7.43 9.18
CA ARG A 23 -15.24 -7.74 10.59
C ARG A 23 -16.42 -6.91 11.11
N PRO A 24 -17.50 -7.52 11.63
CA PRO A 24 -18.66 -6.77 12.13
C PRO A 24 -18.32 -5.83 13.29
N TYR A 25 -17.28 -6.19 14.06
CA TYR A 25 -16.74 -5.38 15.13
C TYR A 25 -15.38 -4.85 14.71
N GLN A 26 -15.18 -3.55 14.88
CA GLN A 26 -13.88 -2.92 14.78
C GLN A 26 -13.24 -2.94 16.16
N THR A 27 -12.01 -3.42 16.23
CA THR A 27 -11.19 -3.39 17.44
C THR A 27 -10.13 -2.31 17.26
N ASP A 28 -9.84 -1.55 18.31
CA ASP A 28 -8.67 -0.68 18.34
C ASP A 28 -7.41 -1.55 18.50
N ASN A 29 -6.78 -1.92 17.38
CA ASN A 29 -5.62 -2.80 17.40
C ASN A 29 -4.40 -2.08 17.97
N TYR A 30 -3.67 -2.73 18.88
CA TYR A 30 -2.43 -2.19 19.46
C TYR A 30 -1.40 -1.79 18.39
N TYR A 31 -1.28 -2.57 17.31
CA TYR A 31 -0.36 -2.27 16.21
C TYR A 31 -0.76 -1.03 15.41
N ASP A 32 -2.05 -0.77 15.23
CA ASP A 32 -2.53 0.44 14.56
C ASP A 32 -2.15 1.69 15.36
N VAL A 33 -2.16 1.59 16.69
CA VAL A 33 -1.70 2.65 17.59
C VAL A 33 -0.21 2.91 17.41
N LEU A 34 0.63 1.88 17.38
CA LEU A 34 2.07 2.03 17.16
C LEU A 34 2.38 2.71 15.82
N PHE A 35 1.63 2.37 14.76
CA PHE A 35 1.81 3.00 13.45
C PHE A 35 1.43 4.48 13.47
N ARG A 36 0.31 4.83 14.12
CA ARG A 36 -0.10 6.24 14.32
C ARG A 36 0.92 7.01 15.14
N GLN A 37 1.46 6.42 16.21
CA GLN A 37 2.50 7.01 17.03
C GLN A 37 3.76 7.30 16.20
N TYR A 38 4.21 6.33 15.41
CA TYR A 38 5.38 6.50 14.54
C TYR A 38 5.20 7.64 13.51
N GLN A 39 4.01 7.75 12.92
CA GLN A 39 3.70 8.85 11.99
C GLN A 39 3.75 10.20 12.70
N LEU A 40 3.17 10.29 13.89
CA LEU A 40 3.19 11.48 14.72
C LEU A 40 4.63 11.88 15.09
N GLU A 41 5.46 10.94 15.51
CA GLU A 41 6.87 11.20 15.85
C GLU A 41 7.64 11.76 14.65
N LYS A 42 7.43 11.19 13.45
CA LYS A 42 8.02 11.73 12.20
C LYS A 42 7.54 13.12 11.84
N GLU A 43 6.27 13.43 12.09
CA GLU A 43 5.71 14.76 11.88
C GLU A 43 6.35 15.77 12.82
N VAL A 44 6.44 15.43 14.10
CA VAL A 44 7.11 16.25 15.11
C VAL A 44 8.56 16.48 14.74
N GLU A 45 9.29 15.44 14.36
CA GLU A 45 10.70 15.56 13.97
C GLU A 45 10.89 16.52 12.80
N ARG A 46 10.06 16.45 11.75
CA ARG A 46 10.13 17.37 10.61
C ARG A 46 9.84 18.83 10.96
N ILE A 47 9.02 19.08 11.98
CA ILE A 47 8.68 20.43 12.43
C ILE A 47 9.80 20.99 13.31
N VAL A 48 10.29 20.17 14.24
CA VAL A 48 11.33 20.56 15.22
C VAL A 48 12.68 20.72 14.54
N PHE A 49 13.01 19.81 13.63
CA PHE A 49 14.24 19.80 12.85
C PHE A 49 13.88 19.99 11.37
N PRO A 50 13.55 21.21 10.94
CA PRO A 50 13.34 21.46 9.52
C PRO A 50 14.65 21.15 8.80
N GLU A 51 14.64 20.13 7.94
CA GLU A 51 15.79 19.85 7.09
C GLU A 51 16.10 21.11 6.27
N GLU A 52 17.35 21.56 6.33
CA GLU A 52 17.83 22.64 5.46
C GLU A 52 17.60 22.19 4.01
N LYS A 53 16.69 22.86 3.32
CA LYS A 53 16.46 22.62 1.90
C LYS A 53 17.76 22.96 1.20
N THR A 54 18.56 21.94 0.89
CA THR A 54 19.61 22.09 -0.11
C THR A 54 18.89 22.45 -1.40
N ASP A 55 18.94 23.73 -1.77
CA ASP A 55 18.43 24.24 -3.03
C ASP A 55 19.13 23.49 -4.16
N LYS A 56 18.56 22.35 -4.56
CA LYS A 56 18.97 21.63 -5.76
C LYS A 56 18.52 22.50 -6.92
N ARG A 57 19.39 23.45 -7.29
CA ARG A 57 19.36 24.15 -8.58
C ARG A 57 18.97 23.14 -9.65
N ASN A 58 17.82 23.37 -10.29
CA ASN A 58 17.36 22.63 -11.46
C ASN A 58 18.48 22.58 -12.50
N LYS A 59 19.23 21.47 -12.56
CA LYS A 59 20.08 21.15 -13.70
C LYS A 59 19.19 20.47 -14.74
N ASN A 60 18.33 21.26 -15.36
CA ASN A 60 17.69 20.89 -16.61
C ASN A 60 18.79 20.92 -17.69
N ALA A 61 19.57 19.86 -17.77
CA ALA A 61 20.51 19.63 -18.86
C ALA A 61 20.26 18.22 -19.36
N CYS A 62 19.51 18.11 -20.46
CA CYS A 62 19.44 16.87 -21.23
C CYS A 62 20.74 16.72 -22.01
N PRO A 63 21.53 15.65 -21.84
CA PRO A 63 22.37 15.16 -22.91
C PRO A 63 21.53 14.18 -23.74
N SER A 64 21.21 14.60 -24.97
CA SER A 64 20.59 13.75 -25.99
C SER A 64 21.38 12.45 -26.16
N GLN A 65 20.74 11.29 -25.93
CA GLN A 65 21.36 10.00 -26.23
C GLN A 65 21.57 9.87 -27.73
N SER A 66 22.83 9.74 -28.16
CA SER A 66 23.17 9.29 -29.51
C SER A 66 22.79 7.81 -29.64
N LYS A 67 21.73 7.50 -30.40
CA LYS A 67 21.42 6.12 -30.80
C LYS A 67 22.52 5.62 -31.73
N ALA A 68 23.41 4.78 -31.21
CA ALA A 68 24.25 3.94 -32.04
C ALA A 68 23.34 2.90 -32.71
N ALA A 69 23.11 3.06 -34.01
CA ALA A 69 22.39 2.10 -34.83
C ALA A 69 23.15 0.76 -34.85
N GLU A 70 22.41 -0.32 -34.63
CA GLU A 70 22.82 -1.71 -34.74
C GLU A 70 23.59 -1.97 -36.03
N ARG A 71 24.76 -2.62 -35.90
CA ARG A 71 25.55 -3.14 -37.01
C ARG A 71 25.11 -4.58 -37.29
N ASN A 72 24.65 -4.76 -38.52
CA ASN A 72 24.64 -5.95 -39.40
C ASN A 72 24.40 -7.33 -38.78
#